data_AF-A0A2N1U6Y6-F1
#
_entry.id   AF-A0A2N1U6Y6-F1
#
_cell.length_a   1.000
_cell.length_b   1.000
_cell.length_c   1.000
_cell.angle_alpha   90.00
_cell.angle_beta   90.00
_cell.angle_gamma   90.00
#
_symmetry.space_group_name_H-M   'P 1'
#
loop_
_entity.id
_entity.type
_entity.pdbx_description
1 polymer ?
#
loop_
_entity_poly.entity_id
_entity_poly.type
_entity_poly.pdbx_seq_one_letter_code
_entity_poly.pdbx_strand_id
1 'polypeptide(L)'
;MFFKHIVIGFIILGIMGYMFGDHIFYYQGNLMMRWQYPLPAYEAYERIVRYYPASKYANEAKLMMKSLRERSRDLNRFIEKKESELKKIQDERQKKQSFH
;
A
#
# COMPACT_ATOMS: atom_id res chain seq x y z
N MET A 1 4.88 19.70 -32.47
CA MET A 1 4.94 20.41 -31.16
C MET A 1 3.79 20.03 -30.21
N PHE A 2 2.56 19.81 -30.72
CA PHE A 2 1.38 19.40 -29.93
C PHE A 2 1.58 18.11 -29.10
N PHE A 3 2.18 17.07 -29.69
CA PHE A 3 2.41 15.79 -28.99
C PHE A 3 3.34 15.92 -27.76
N LYS A 4 4.34 16.80 -27.81
CA LYS A 4 5.21 17.10 -26.66
C LYS A 4 4.41 17.69 -25.49
N HIS A 5 3.43 18.54 -25.77
CA HIS A 5 2.63 19.20 -24.72
C HIS A 5 1.66 18.21 -24.07
N ILE A 6 1.10 17.27 -24.84
CA ILE A 6 0.28 16.17 -24.31
C ILE A 6 1.11 15.29 -23.36
N VAL A 7 2.30 14.86 -23.80
CA VAL A 7 3.20 14.03 -22.97
C VAL A 7 3.61 14.77 -21.69
N ILE A 8 3.96 16.04 -21.79
CA ILE A 8 4.27 16.88 -20.62
C ILE A 8 3.07 16.98 -19.68
N GLY A 9 1.86 17.14 -20.21
CA GLY A 9 0.61 17.14 -19.42
C GLY A 9 0.41 15.83 -18.64
N PHE A 10 0.62 14.68 -19.28
CA PHE A 10 0.53 13.37 -18.60
C PHE A 10 1.63 13.19 -17.53
N ILE A 11 2.84 13.67 -17.78
CA ILE A 11 3.92 13.63 -16.78
C ILE A 11 3.55 14.49 -15.57
N ILE A 12 3.06 15.71 -15.78
CA ILE A 12 2.63 16.61 -14.69
C ILE A 12 1.46 15.99 -13.90
N LEU A 13 0.47 15.41 -14.58
CA LEU A 13 -0.63 14.71 -13.92
C LEU A 13 -0.16 13.49 -13.14
N GLY A 14 0.81 12.73 -13.65
CA GLY A 14 1.42 11.61 -12.95
C GLY A 14 2.17 12.05 -11.69
N ILE A 15 2.93 13.15 -11.77
CA ILE A 15 3.64 13.74 -10.63
C ILE A 15 2.65 14.27 -9.59
N MET A 16 1.60 14.99 -10.01
CA MET A 16 0.55 15.45 -9.10
C MET A 16 -0.18 14.28 -8.44
N GLY A 17 -0.53 13.24 -9.20
CA GLY A 17 -1.17 12.03 -8.67
C GLY A 17 -0.30 11.32 -7.64
N TYR A 18 1.03 11.33 -7.82
CA TYR A 18 1.97 10.84 -6.82
C TYR A 18 2.02 11.75 -5.59
N MET A 19 2.13 13.07 -5.76
CA MET A 19 2.20 14.02 -4.65
C MET A 19 0.95 14.04 -3.76
N PHE A 20 -0.23 13.75 -4.30
CA PHE A 20 -1.49 13.67 -3.56
C PHE A 20 -1.95 12.23 -3.27
N GLY A 21 -1.15 11.24 -3.67
CA GLY A 21 -1.53 9.83 -3.53
C GLY A 21 -1.72 9.43 -2.07
N ASP A 22 -0.90 9.97 -1.16
CA ASP A 22 -0.99 9.72 0.27
C ASP A 22 -2.34 10.18 0.87
N HIS A 23 -2.82 11.37 0.48
CA HIS A 23 -4.13 11.89 0.87
C HIS A 23 -5.28 11.03 0.37
N ILE A 24 -5.21 10.58 -0.89
CA ILE A 24 -6.24 9.73 -1.50
C ILE A 24 -6.31 8.39 -0.79
N PHE A 25 -5.16 7.73 -0.56
CA PHE A 25 -5.12 6.45 0.13
C PHE A 25 -5.56 6.57 1.58
N TYR A 26 -5.24 7.68 2.26
CA TYR A 26 -5.69 7.92 3.62
C TYR A 26 -7.22 8.08 3.69
N TYR A 27 -7.81 8.87 2.79
CA TYR A 27 -9.26 9.00 2.70
C TYR A 27 -9.92 7.66 2.35
N GLN A 28 -9.35 6.91 1.41
CA GLN A 28 -9.83 5.58 1.04
C GLN A 28 -9.81 4.62 2.23
N GLY A 29 -8.71 4.57 3.00
CA GLY A 29 -8.61 3.75 4.20
C GLY A 29 -9.68 4.08 5.23
N ASN A 30 -9.89 5.37 5.49
CA ASN A 30 -10.92 5.84 6.42
C ASN A 30 -12.35 5.51 5.96
N LEU A 31 -12.63 5.64 4.66
CA LEU A 31 -13.91 5.26 4.08
C LEU A 31 -14.17 3.76 4.22
N MET A 32 -13.17 2.93 3.91
CA MET A 32 -13.28 1.47 4.03
C MET A 32 -13.46 1.02 5.49
N MET A 33 -12.81 1.70 6.44
CA MET A 33 -13.06 1.51 7.87
C MET A 33 -14.51 1.78 8.24
N ARG A 34 -15.06 2.90 7.76
CA ARG A 34 -16.46 3.29 8.03
C ARG A 34 -17.46 2.29 7.43
N TRP A 35 -17.12 1.71 6.30
CA TRP A 35 -17.91 0.67 5.64
C TRP A 35 -17.64 -0.75 6.17
N GLN A 36 -16.83 -0.89 7.23
CA GLN A 36 -16.50 -2.18 7.84
C GLN A 36 -15.84 -3.18 6.87
N TYR A 37 -15.04 -2.68 5.93
CA TYR A 37 -14.19 -3.49 5.05
C TYR A 37 -12.73 -3.46 5.53
N PRO A 38 -12.36 -4.31 6.53
CA PRO A 38 -11.06 -4.24 7.19
C PRO A 38 -9.89 -4.57 6.27
N LEU A 39 -10.08 -5.46 5.29
CA LEU A 39 -9.04 -5.86 4.35
C LEU A 39 -8.70 -4.73 3.36
N PRO A 40 -9.68 -4.16 2.61
CA PRO A 40 -9.43 -2.97 1.78
C PRO A 40 -8.89 -1.78 2.57
N ALA A 41 -9.35 -1.58 3.81
CA ALA A 41 -8.82 -0.54 4.68
C ALA A 41 -7.34 -0.77 4.99
N TYR A 42 -6.98 -1.99 5.37
CA TYR A 42 -5.60 -2.37 5.67
C TYR A 42 -4.68 -2.17 4.46
N GLU A 43 -5.10 -2.59 3.26
CA GLU A 43 -4.32 -2.42 2.03
C GLU A 43 -4.10 -0.94 1.68
N ALA A 44 -5.12 -0.09 1.85
CA ALA A 44 -4.99 1.33 1.59
C ALA A 44 -3.96 1.97 2.53
N TYR A 45 -3.99 1.64 3.82
CA TYR A 45 -2.98 2.10 4.77
C TYR A 45 -1.59 1.52 4.49
N GLU A 46 -1.49 0.24 4.10
CA GLU A 46 -0.23 -0.40 3.71
C GLU A 46 0.45 0.35 2.55
N ARG A 47 -0.34 0.82 1.58
CA ARG A 47 0.17 1.62 0.45
C ARG A 47 0.77 2.95 0.91
N ILE A 48 0.17 3.63 1.88
CA ILE A 48 0.71 4.88 2.44
C ILE A 48 2.06 4.59 3.08
N VAL A 49 2.14 3.58 3.94
CA VAL A 49 3.36 3.23 4.66
C VAL A 49 4.47 2.80 3.71
N ARG A 50 4.13 2.09 2.63
CA ARG A 50 5.09 1.55 1.67
C ARG A 50 5.56 2.56 0.64
N TYR A 51 4.66 3.34 0.05
CA TYR A 51 4.96 4.23 -1.07
C TYR A 51 5.18 5.69 -0.65
N TYR A 52 4.63 6.09 0.50
CA TYR A 52 4.70 7.46 1.03
C TYR A 52 5.17 7.49 2.50
N PRO A 53 6.35 6.89 2.82
CA PRO A 53 6.80 6.74 4.21
C PRO A 53 7.06 8.06 4.93
N ALA A 54 7.34 9.15 4.20
CA ALA A 54 7.54 10.49 4.74
C ALA A 54 6.24 11.31 4.86
N SER A 55 5.09 10.75 4.46
CA SER A 55 3.80 11.43 4.59
C SER A 55 3.41 11.61 6.05
N LYS A 56 2.74 12.73 6.36
CA LYS A 56 2.13 12.97 7.68
C LYS A 56 1.14 11.87 8.10
N TYR A 57 0.56 11.15 7.13
CA TYR A 57 -0.38 10.05 7.37
C TYR A 57 0.28 8.71 7.66
N ALA A 58 1.59 8.57 7.43
CA ALA A 58 2.27 7.28 7.54
C ALA A 58 2.24 6.70 8.96
N ASN A 59 2.41 7.54 9.98
CA ASN A 59 2.37 7.10 11.38
C ASN A 59 0.96 6.70 11.81
N GLU A 60 -0.04 7.46 11.40
CA GLU A 60 -1.44 7.15 11.69
C GLU A 60 -1.89 5.88 10.97
N ALA A 61 -1.52 5.71 9.70
CA ALA A 61 -1.77 4.51 8.91
C ALA A 61 -1.21 3.26 9.61
N LYS A 62 0.01 3.31 10.18
CA LYS A 62 0.57 2.21 10.98
C LYS A 62 -0.27 1.87 12.20
N LEU A 63 -0.75 2.89 12.93
CA LEU A 63 -1.63 2.68 14.10
C LEU A 63 -2.97 2.06 13.69
N MET A 64 -3.56 2.55 12.60
CA MET A 64 -4.82 2.03 12.09
C MET A 64 -4.68 0.58 11.62
N MET A 65 -3.60 0.24 10.90
CA MET A 65 -3.25 -1.13 10.51
C MET A 65 -3.11 -2.05 11.73
N LYS A 66 -2.41 -1.62 12.79
CA LYS A 66 -2.29 -2.40 14.02
C LYS A 66 -3.66 -2.65 14.66
N SER A 67 -4.48 -1.61 14.79
CA SER A 67 -5.82 -1.72 15.37
C SER A 67 -6.76 -2.62 14.56
N LEU A 68 -6.58 -2.69 13.24
CA LEU A 68 -7.32 -3.56 12.34
C LEU A 68 -6.94 -5.03 12.54
N ARG A 69 -5.64 -5.31 12.68
CA ARG A 69 -5.12 -6.65 12.99
C ARG A 69 -5.61 -7.15 14.34
N GLU A 70 -5.67 -6.29 15.35
CA GLU A 70 -6.18 -6.67 16.67
C GLU A 70 -7.68 -7.00 16.65
N ARG A 71 -8.46 -6.30 15.79
CA ARG A 71 -9.92 -6.44 15.71
C ARG A 71 -10.41 -7.58 14.83
N SER A 72 -9.63 -8.03 13.84
CA SER A 72 -10.09 -9.02 12.86
C SER A 72 -9.20 -10.26 12.77
N ARG A 73 -9.73 -11.40 13.25
CA ARG A 73 -9.09 -12.72 13.09
C ARG A 73 -8.91 -13.13 11.64
N ASP A 74 -9.91 -12.85 10.80
CA ASP A 74 -9.87 -13.21 9.37
C ASP A 74 -8.83 -12.38 8.61
N LEU A 75 -8.71 -11.09 8.95
CA LEU A 75 -7.65 -10.24 8.42
C LEU A 75 -6.26 -10.78 8.78
N ASN A 76 -6.06 -11.23 10.02
CA ASN A 76 -4.78 -11.80 10.43
C ASN A 76 -4.44 -13.07 9.66
N ARG A 77 -5.40 -13.99 9.47
CA ARG A 77 -5.17 -15.19 8.64
C ARG A 77 -4.79 -14.83 7.21
N PHE A 78 -5.42 -13.80 6.64
CA PHE A 78 -5.08 -13.33 5.30
C PHE A 78 -3.66 -12.75 5.24
N ILE A 79 -3.30 -11.88 6.19
CA ILE A 79 -1.97 -11.27 6.27
C ILE A 79 -0.89 -12.35 6.47
N GLU A 80 -1.10 -13.30 7.38
CA GLU A 80 -0.17 -14.41 7.63
C GLU A 80 0.02 -15.27 6.38
N LYS A 81 -1.05 -15.57 5.64
CA LYS A 81 -0.96 -16.28 4.37
C LYS A 81 -0.11 -15.51 3.37
N LYS A 82 -0.38 -14.21 3.18
CA LYS A 82 0.38 -13.32 2.29
C LYS A 82 1.86 -13.26 2.68
N GLU A 83 2.17 -13.13 3.97
CA GLU A 83 3.55 -13.15 4.49
C GLU A 83 4.25 -14.49 4.24
N SER A 84 3.55 -15.62 4.42
CA SER A 84 4.09 -16.96 4.18
C SER A 84 4.43 -17.20 2.70
N GLU A 85 3.61 -16.70 1.78
CA GLU A 85 3.84 -16.79 0.33
C GLU A 85 5.02 -15.91 -0.09
N LEU A 86 5.11 -14.69 0.45
CA LEU A 86 6.24 -13.80 0.20
C LEU A 86 7.57 -14.40 0.68
N LYS A 87 7.58 -15.04 1.86
CA LYS A 87 8.77 -15.75 2.36
C LYS A 87 9.19 -16.89 1.43
N LYS A 88 8.25 -17.73 0.98
CA LYS A 88 8.54 -18.80 0.02
C LYS A 88 9.17 -18.27 -1.27
N ILE A 89 8.63 -17.18 -1.82
CA ILE A 89 9.18 -16.54 -3.02
C ILE A 89 10.60 -15.99 -2.77
N GLN A 90 10.85 -15.40 -1.60
CA GLN A 90 12.19 -14.92 -1.23
C GLN A 90 13.18 -16.08 -1.10
N ASP A 91 12.81 -17.15 -0.42
CA ASP A 91 13.65 -18.34 -0.24
C ASP A 91 13.98 -19.01 -1.58
N GLU A 92 13.01 -19.09 -2.49
CA GLU A 92 13.22 -19.60 -3.85
C GLU A 92 14.19 -18.72 -4.65
N ARG A 93 14.08 -17.39 -4.53
CA ARG A 93 15.00 -16.45 -5.19
C ARG A 93 16.41 -16.57 -4.62
N GLN A 94 16.56 -16.67 -3.30
CA GLN A 94 17.86 -16.86 -2.66
C GLN A 94 18.52 -18.17 -3.07
N LYS A 95 17.76 -19.28 -3.10
CA LYS A 95 18.25 -20.56 -3.62
C LYS A 95 18.75 -20.41 -5.05
N LYS A 96 17.95 -19.83 -5.96
CA LYS A 96 18.36 -19.62 -7.36
C LYS A 96 19.59 -18.72 -7.52
N GLN A 97 19.79 -17.73 -6.65
CA GLN A 97 20.98 -16.88 -6.66
C GLN A 97 22.23 -17.55 -6.07
N SER A 98 22.06 -18.48 -5.12
CA SER A 98 23.19 -19.24 -4.54
C SER A 98 23.76 -20.35 -5.44
N PHE A 99 23.06 -20.69 -6.53
CA PHE A 99 23.51 -21.68 -7.53
C PHE A 99 24.13 -21.03 -8.79
N HIS A 100 24.39 -19.72 -8.76
CA HIS A 100 25.12 -18.99 -9.80
C HIS A 100 26.46 -18.45 -9.29
#